data_AF-A0A957BW11-F1
#
_entry.id   AF-A0A957BW11-F1
#
_cell.length_a   1.000
_cell.length_b   1.000
_cell.length_c   1.000
_cell.angle_alpha   90.00
_cell.angle_beta   90.00
_cell.angle_gamma   90.00
#
_symmetry.space_group_name_H-M   'P 1'
#
loop_
_entity.id
_entity.type
_entity.pdbx_description
1 polymer ?
#
loop_
_entity_poly.entity_id
_entity_poly.type
_entity_poly.pdbx_seq_one_letter_code
_entity_poly.pdbx_strand_id
1 'polypeptide(L)' 'MTDVLVIGAGPAGLSSGYYLQQAGISYEIVDRADHIGSTWAN' A
#
# COMPACT_ATOMS: atom_id res chain seq x y z
N MET A 1 14.38 -8.15 -0.10
CA MET A 1 14.28 -7.62 1.26
C MET A 1 13.67 -6.25 1.12
N THR A 2 12.62 -5.99 1.87
CA THR A 2 11.82 -4.77 1.77
C THR A 2 12.17 -3.86 2.94
N ASP A 3 12.41 -2.58 2.71
CA ASP A 3 12.79 -1.63 3.77
C ASP A 3 11.57 -1.09 4.53
N VAL A 4 10.41 -1.03 3.86
CA VAL A 4 9.17 -0.46 4.40
C VAL A 4 7.98 -1.41 4.21
N LEU A 5 7.26 -1.70 5.29
CA LEU A 5 5.98 -2.41 5.25
C LEU A 5 4.83 -1.45 5.54
N VAL A 6 3.92 -1.29 4.57
CA VAL A 6 2.69 -0.51 4.71
C VAL A 6 1.53 -1.44 5.05
N ILE A 7 0.84 -1.18 6.16
CA ILE A 7 -0.32 -1.97 6.61
C ILE A 7 -1.61 -1.22 6.25
N GLY A 8 -2.37 -1.80 5.32
CA GLY A 8 -3.62 -1.29 4.75
C GLY A 8 -3.47 -0.85 3.30
N ALA A 9 -4.14 -1.52 2.36
CA ALA A 9 -4.26 -1.19 0.94
C ALA A 9 -5.48 -0.30 0.65
N GLY A 10 -5.78 0.61 1.58
CA GLY A 10 -6.72 1.71 1.38
C GLY A 10 -6.05 2.92 0.72
N PRO A 11 -6.77 4.06 0.63
CA PRO A 11 -6.31 5.26 -0.06
C PRO A 11 -5.00 5.82 0.51
N ALA A 12 -4.90 5.82 1.84
CA ALA A 12 -3.70 6.27 2.53
C ALA A 12 -2.50 5.36 2.21
N GLY A 13 -2.66 4.04 2.32
CA GLY A 13 -1.57 3.10 2.07
C GLY A 13 -1.14 3.03 0.61
N LEU A 14 -2.09 3.12 -0.34
CA LEU A 14 -1.77 3.25 -1.77
C LEU A 14 -1.03 4.55 -2.07
N SER A 15 -1.44 5.66 -1.44
CA SER A 15 -0.75 6.94 -1.57
C SER A 15 0.67 6.87 -0.99
N SER A 16 0.84 6.23 0.17
CA SER A 16 2.17 5.96 0.74
C SER A 16 3.03 5.13 -0.21
N GLY A 17 2.50 4.04 -0.77
CA GLY A 17 3.20 3.22 -1.76
C GLY A 17 3.62 4.00 -3.00
N TYR A 18 2.74 4.86 -3.52
CA TYR A 18 3.05 5.72 -4.66
C TYR A 18 4.26 6.63 -4.39
N TYR A 19 4.30 7.31 -3.24
CA TYR A 19 5.43 8.19 -2.92
C TYR A 19 6.72 7.42 -2.57
N LEU A 20 6.61 6.24 -1.94
CA LEU A 20 7.75 5.35 -1.72
C LEU A 20 8.36 4.89 -3.06
N GLN A 21 7.50 4.57 -4.04
CA GLN A 21 7.93 4.23 -5.40
C GLN A 21 8.65 5.39 -6.08
N GLN A 22 8.10 6.61 -6.00
CA GLN A 22 8.74 7.82 -6.55
C GLN A 22 10.10 8.11 -5.90
N ALA A 23 10.27 7.79 -4.62
CA ALA A 23 11.52 7.94 -3.89
C ALA A 23 12.54 6.81 -4.15
N GLY A 24 12.17 5.76 -4.91
CA GLY A 24 13.04 4.61 -5.18
C GLY A 24 13.26 3.71 -3.95
N ILE A 25 12.38 3.77 -2.95
CA ILE A 25 12.47 2.98 -1.72
C ILE A 25 11.75 1.64 -1.93
N SER A 26 12.36 0.53 -1.50
CA SER A 26 11.72 -0.78 -1.55
C SER A 26 10.60 -0.89 -0.51
N TYR A 27 9.39 -1.24 -0.94
CA TYR A 27 8.23 -1.35 -0.06
C TYR A 27 7.31 -2.52 -0.43
N GLU A 28 6.51 -2.95 0.53
CA GLU A 28 5.41 -3.90 0.37
C GLU A 28 4.16 -3.34 1.06
N ILE A 29 2.99 -3.60 0.48
CA ILE A 29 1.70 -3.23 1.07
C ILE A 29 0.94 -4.51 1.37
N VAL A 30 0.47 -4.65 2.61
CA VAL A 30 -0.36 -5.78 3.04
C VAL A 30 -1.72 -5.27 3.49
N ASP A 31 -2.77 -6.01 3.17
CA ASP A 31 -4.12 -5.76 3.67
C ASP A 31 -4.76 -7.09 4.08
N ARG A 32 -5.74 -7.03 4.98
CA ARG A 32 -6.55 -8.19 5.37
C ARG A 32 -7.60 -8.56 4.32
N ALA A 33 -7.97 -7.61 3.46
CA ALA A 33 -8.98 -7.79 2.44
C ALA A 33 -8.38 -8.46 1.20
N ASP A 34 -9.19 -9.29 0.53
CA ASP A 34 -8.78 -9.99 -0.68
C ASP A 34 -8.63 -9.05 -1.90
N HIS A 35 -9.12 -7.81 -1.78
CA HIS A 35 -9.10 -6.82 -2.85
C HIS A 35 -8.59 -5.47 -2.36
N ILE A 36 -7.77 -4.82 -3.20
CA ILE A 36 -7.28 -3.45 -2.99
C ILE A 36 -8.48 -2.50 -3.01
N GLY A 37 -8.48 -1.51 -2.09
CA GLY A 37 -9.55 -0.52 -2.04
C GLY A 37 -10.91 -1.09 -1.65
N SER A 38 -10.96 -2.24 -0.97
CA SER A 38 -12.18 -2.95 -0.58
C SER A 38 -13.27 -2.08 0.06
N THR A 39 -12.91 -1.09 0.88
CA THR A 39 -13.85 -0.12 1.47
C THR A 39 -14.61 0.72 0.44
N TRP A 40 -14.04 0.90 -0.75
CA TRP A 40 -14.56 1.75 -1.84
C TRP A 40 -15.12 0.95 -3.02
N ALA A 41 -15.10 -0.38 -2.94
CA ALA A 41 -15.47 -1.26 -4.04
C ALA A 41 -17.00 -1.43 -4.25
N ASN A 42 -17.81 -0.53 -3.68
CA ASN A 42 -19.28 -0.55 -3.78
C ASN A 42 -19.81 0.56 -4.70
#